data_AF-A0A7L9WLW1-F1
#
_entry.id   AF-A0A7L9WLW1-F1
#
_cell.length_a   1.000
_cell.length_b   1.000
_cell.length_c   1.000
_cell.angle_alpha   90.00
_cell.angle_beta   90.00
_cell.angle_gamma   90.00
#
_symmetry.space_group_name_H-M   'P 1'
#
loop_
_entity.id
_entity.type
_entity.pdbx_description
1 polymer ?
#
loop_
_entity_poly.entity_id
_entity_poly.type
_entity_poly.pdbx_seq_one_letter_code
_entity_poly.pdbx_strand_id
1 'polypeptide(L)'
;MFSDSLQMMPMMAVMLEEMEDKREAVAARLKRVREILRLEKKEFAERAGLSMQTYGPFEGGTRDLSLQSAKRLRKTYGLSLEFLYFGMTDDLPTRISKEL
;
A
#
# COMPACT_ATOMS: atom_id res chain seq x y z
N MET A 1 7.53 -27.55 18.45
CA MET A 1 6.55 -26.43 18.52
C MET A 1 7.01 -25.23 17.66
N PHE A 2 7.56 -25.49 16.47
CA PHE A 2 7.97 -24.47 15.50
C PHE A 2 7.62 -25.01 14.11
N SER A 3 6.35 -24.93 13.72
CA SER A 3 5.91 -25.42 12.40
C SER A 3 4.65 -24.72 11.85
N ASP A 4 4.32 -23.51 12.32
CA ASP A 4 3.12 -22.81 11.84
C ASP A 4 3.40 -21.39 11.30
N SER A 5 4.61 -20.85 11.48
CA SER A 5 4.91 -19.47 11.08
C SER A 5 5.03 -19.27 9.56
N LEU A 6 5.32 -20.34 8.80
CA LEU A 6 5.43 -20.29 7.34
C LEU A 6 4.09 -20.53 6.60
N GLN A 7 3.10 -21.14 7.26
CA GLN A 7 1.78 -21.40 6.67
C GLN A 7 0.90 -20.14 6.65
N MET A 8 1.20 -19.15 7.52
CA MET A 8 0.43 -17.89 7.64
C MET A 8 0.79 -16.84 6.57
N MET A 9 1.97 -16.93 5.97
CA MET A 9 2.45 -15.95 4.97
C MET A 9 1.66 -15.98 3.65
N PRO A 10 1.30 -17.15 3.06
CA PRO A 10 0.45 -17.17 1.86
C PRO A 10 -0.98 -16.70 2.16
N MET A 11 -1.54 -16.97 3.35
CA MET A 11 -2.86 -16.43 3.73
C MET A 11 -2.87 -14.91 3.89
N MET A 12 -1.80 -14.32 4.45
CA MET A 12 -1.68 -12.85 4.56
C MET A 12 -1.61 -12.18 3.19
N ALA A 13 -0.96 -12.80 2.19
CA ALA A 13 -0.90 -12.27 0.83
C ALA A 13 -2.28 -12.30 0.15
N VAL A 14 -3.07 -13.35 0.38
CA VAL A 14 -4.44 -13.47 -0.14
C VAL A 14 -5.40 -12.46 0.52
N MET A 15 -5.17 -12.03 1.77
CA MET A 15 -5.99 -11.01 2.44
C MET A 15 -5.73 -9.55 2.02
N LEU A 16 -4.73 -9.28 1.18
CA LEU A 16 -4.38 -7.90 0.76
C LEU A 16 -5.38 -7.31 -0.26
N GLU A 17 -6.12 -8.19 -0.94
CA GLU A 17 -7.04 -7.84 -2.02
C GLU A 17 -8.50 -7.73 -1.52
N GLU A 18 -8.89 -8.44 -0.45
CA GLU A 18 -10.31 -8.55 -0.04
C GLU A 18 -10.75 -7.61 1.11
N MET A 19 -9.82 -6.85 1.72
CA MET A 19 -10.11 -6.06 2.94
C MET A 19 -10.43 -4.58 2.69
N GLU A 20 -10.71 -4.17 1.45
CA GLU A 20 -11.09 -2.79 1.07
C GLU A 20 -10.13 -1.72 1.64
N ASP A 21 -10.68 -0.64 2.22
CA ASP A 21 -9.98 0.52 2.80
C ASP A 21 -9.62 0.37 4.28
N LYS A 22 -9.74 -0.84 4.83
CA LYS A 22 -9.26 -1.13 6.19
C LYS A 22 -7.79 -0.73 6.31
N ARG A 23 -7.49 -0.03 7.39
CA ARG A 23 -6.16 0.52 7.68
C ARG A 23 -5.06 -0.54 7.61
N GLU A 24 -5.32 -1.73 8.12
CA GLU A 24 -4.37 -2.86 8.12
C GLU A 24 -4.08 -3.34 6.69
N ALA A 25 -5.06 -3.30 5.80
CA ALA A 25 -4.90 -3.65 4.39
C ALA A 25 -4.06 -2.60 3.65
N VAL A 26 -4.35 -1.32 3.88
CA VAL A 26 -3.54 -0.19 3.34
C VAL A 26 -2.09 -0.30 3.81
N ALA A 27 -1.88 -0.52 5.10
CA ALA A 27 -0.56 -0.68 5.70
C ALA A 27 0.23 -1.83 5.06
N ALA A 28 -0.44 -2.97 4.86
CA ALA A 28 0.18 -4.15 4.26
C ALA A 28 0.50 -3.96 2.77
N ARG A 29 -0.34 -3.25 2.00
CA ARG A 29 -0.03 -2.86 0.60
C ARG A 29 1.20 -1.96 0.53
N LEU A 30 1.30 -0.95 1.40
CA LEU A 30 2.47 -0.07 1.49
C LEU A 30 3.76 -0.87 1.76
N LYS A 31 3.70 -1.77 2.75
CA LYS A 31 4.81 -2.68 3.09
C LYS A 31 5.20 -3.54 1.88
N ARG A 32 4.21 -4.14 1.22
CA ARG A 32 4.44 -5.04 0.09
C ARG A 32 5.13 -4.33 -1.07
N VAL A 33 4.67 -3.14 -1.45
CA VAL A 33 5.31 -2.34 -2.51
C VAL A 33 6.75 -2.00 -2.14
N ARG A 34 6.99 -1.52 -0.91
CA ARG A 34 8.34 -1.19 -0.44
C ARG A 34 9.28 -2.40 -0.53
N GLU A 35 8.83 -3.58 -0.10
CA GLU A 35 9.60 -4.82 -0.14
C GLU A 35 9.88 -5.28 -1.57
N ILE A 36 8.92 -5.16 -2.49
CA ILE A 36 9.13 -5.44 -3.93
C ILE A 36 10.22 -4.54 -4.50
N LEU A 37 10.21 -3.25 -4.15
CA LEU A 37 11.23 -2.29 -4.56
C LEU A 37 12.57 -2.46 -3.82
N ARG A 38 12.63 -3.35 -2.82
CA ARG A 38 13.81 -3.63 -1.99
C ARG A 38 14.36 -2.39 -1.29
N LEU A 39 13.46 -1.54 -0.80
CA LEU A 39 13.81 -0.29 -0.12
C LEU A 39 13.63 -0.40 1.40
N GLU A 40 14.53 0.25 2.13
CA GLU A 40 14.35 0.49 3.56
C GLU A 40 13.22 1.49 3.81
N LYS A 41 12.56 1.43 4.98
CA LYS A 41 11.43 2.34 5.32
C LYS A 41 11.81 3.82 5.16
N LYS A 42 13.01 4.18 5.61
CA LYS A 42 13.51 5.56 5.55
C LYS A 42 13.66 6.01 4.09
N GLU A 43 14.32 5.19 3.28
CA GLU A 43 14.56 5.50 1.86
C GLU A 43 13.25 5.59 1.07
N PHE A 44 12.31 4.65 1.31
CA PHE A 44 11.01 4.66 0.66
C PHE A 44 10.21 5.93 0.97
N ALA A 45 10.25 6.39 2.23
CA ALA A 45 9.61 7.62 2.65
C ALA A 45 10.28 8.86 2.02
N GLU A 46 11.60 8.95 2.10
CA GLU A 46 12.36 10.11 1.66
C GLU A 46 12.26 10.33 0.15
N ARG A 47 12.29 9.25 -0.67
CA ARG A 47 12.05 9.33 -2.12
C ARG A 47 10.67 9.91 -2.45
N ALA A 48 9.66 9.66 -1.61
CA ALA A 48 8.32 10.24 -1.75
C ALA A 48 8.18 11.64 -1.10
N GLY A 49 9.27 12.22 -0.60
CA GLY A 49 9.24 13.50 0.12
C GLY A 49 8.48 13.41 1.43
N LEU A 50 8.49 12.26 2.11
CA LEU A 50 7.94 12.03 3.44
C LEU A 50 9.08 11.77 4.43
N SER A 51 8.88 12.11 5.70
CA SER A 51 9.79 11.64 6.75
C SER A 51 9.45 10.20 7.15
N MET A 52 10.45 9.45 7.63
CA MET A 52 10.22 8.11 8.20
C MET A 52 9.19 8.13 9.36
N GLN A 53 9.20 9.19 10.17
CA GLN A 53 8.23 9.38 11.27
C GLN A 53 6.79 9.56 10.76
N THR A 54 6.64 10.11 9.56
CA THR A 54 5.33 10.25 8.90
C THR A 54 4.90 8.92 8.29
N TYR A 55 5.79 8.27 7.54
CA TYR A 55 5.49 7.04 6.82
C TYR A 55 5.33 5.80 7.72
N GLY A 56 6.15 5.70 8.77
CA GLY A 56 6.21 4.54 9.67
C GLY A 56 4.85 4.15 10.26
N PRO A 57 4.05 5.09 10.81
CA PRO A 57 2.70 4.82 11.30
C PRO A 57 1.70 4.32 10.23
N PHE A 58 1.89 4.72 8.96
CA PHE A 58 1.04 4.24 7.87
C PHE A 58 1.33 2.78 7.55
N GLU A 59 2.61 2.43 7.33
CA GLU A 59 2.99 1.04 7.08
C GLU A 59 2.81 0.15 8.33
N GLY A 60 2.87 0.74 9.52
CA GLY A 60 2.62 0.05 10.78
C GLY A 60 1.14 -0.15 11.10
N GLY A 61 0.23 0.43 10.33
CA GLY A 61 -1.21 0.33 10.58
C GLY A 61 -1.67 1.01 11.88
N THR A 62 -0.89 1.95 12.42
CA THR A 62 -1.29 2.72 13.61
C THR A 62 -1.96 4.05 13.25
N ARG A 63 -1.87 4.46 11.98
CA ARG A 63 -2.50 5.66 11.43
C ARG A 63 -2.94 5.45 9.99
N ASP A 64 -4.09 5.99 9.63
CA ASP A 64 -4.59 5.95 8.25
C ASP A 64 -3.69 6.73 7.30
N LEU A 65 -3.56 6.22 6.06
CA LEU A 65 -2.81 6.90 5.02
C LEU A 65 -3.54 8.18 4.61
N SER A 66 -2.93 9.34 4.89
CA SER A 66 -3.51 10.62 4.48
C SER A 66 -3.48 10.78 2.96
N LEU A 67 -4.52 11.41 2.39
CA LEU A 67 -4.60 11.68 0.94
C LEU A 67 -3.38 12.43 0.41
N GLN A 68 -2.83 13.36 1.19
CA GLN A 68 -1.62 14.10 0.80
C GLN A 68 -0.40 13.18 0.68
N SER A 69 -0.26 12.20 1.59
CA SER A 69 0.82 11.22 1.53
C SER A 69 0.59 10.23 0.39
N ALA A 70 -0.65 9.79 0.16
CA ALA A 70 -1.03 8.93 -0.96
C ALA A 70 -0.70 9.59 -2.32
N LYS A 71 -1.01 10.88 -2.48
CA LYS A 71 -0.66 11.65 -3.69
C LYS A 71 0.85 11.71 -3.94
N ARG A 72 1.66 11.84 -2.87
CA ARG A 72 3.13 11.81 -2.97
C ARG A 72 3.65 10.44 -3.38
N LEU A 73 3.12 9.38 -2.78
CA LEU A 73 3.45 7.99 -3.15
C LEU A 73 3.06 7.69 -4.60
N ARG A 74 1.87 8.09 -5.04
CA ARG A 74 1.43 8.02 -6.45
C ARG A 74 2.41 8.69 -7.39
N LYS A 75 2.79 9.94 -7.10
CA LYS A 75 3.72 10.70 -7.94
C LYS A 75 5.09 10.05 -8.05
N THR A 76 5.55 9.39 -6.99
CA THR A 76 6.91 8.85 -6.88
C THR A 76 7.02 7.44 -7.46
N TYR A 77 6.02 6.60 -7.22
CA TYR A 77 6.06 5.16 -7.52
C TYR A 77 5.02 4.72 -8.55
N GLY A 78 4.18 5.62 -9.06
CA GLY A 78 3.13 5.29 -10.04
C GLY A 78 1.93 4.54 -9.44
N LEU A 79 1.81 4.48 -8.11
CA LEU A 79 0.73 3.76 -7.43
C LEU A 79 -0.59 4.53 -7.54
N SER A 80 -1.63 3.93 -8.13
CA SER A 80 -2.97 4.55 -8.17
C SER A 80 -3.53 4.72 -6.75
N LEU A 81 -4.45 5.68 -6.58
CA LEU A 81 -5.09 5.87 -5.28
C LEU A 81 -6.02 4.68 -4.98
N GLU A 82 -6.63 4.15 -6.02
CA GLU A 82 -7.48 2.97 -6.06
C GLU A 82 -6.72 1.74 -5.54
N PHE A 83 -5.48 1.54 -5.99
CA PHE A 83 -4.63 0.48 -5.44
C PHE A 83 -4.27 0.74 -3.97
N LEU A 84 -3.83 1.96 -3.64
CA LEU A 84 -3.39 2.28 -2.27
C LEU A 84 -4.52 2.07 -1.25
N TYR A 85 -5.73 2.55 -1.56
CA TYR A 85 -6.88 2.50 -0.67
C TYR A 85 -7.70 1.22 -0.80
N PHE A 86 -7.88 0.65 -1.98
CA PHE A 86 -8.83 -0.46 -2.20
C PHE A 86 -8.17 -1.71 -2.77
N GLY A 87 -6.87 -1.71 -3.05
CA GLY A 87 -6.17 -2.86 -3.63
C GLY A 87 -6.50 -3.12 -5.10
N MET A 88 -7.28 -2.25 -5.74
CA MET A 88 -7.67 -2.42 -7.14
C MET A 88 -6.49 -2.17 -8.08
N THR A 89 -6.18 -3.16 -8.90
CA THR A 89 -5.15 -3.08 -9.95
C THR A 89 -5.72 -2.67 -11.32
N ASP A 90 -7.04 -2.60 -11.41
CA ASP A 90 -7.76 -2.51 -12.67
C ASP A 90 -8.31 -1.09 -12.85
N ASP A 91 -8.30 -0.62 -14.10
CA ASP A 91 -8.66 0.77 -14.44
C ASP A 91 -10.17 1.03 -14.50
N LEU A 92 -10.50 2.32 -14.61
CA LEU A 92 -11.85 2.87 -14.74
C LEU A 92 -12.71 2.09 -15.76
N PRO A 93 -14.00 1.81 -15.46
CA PRO A 93 -14.89 1.13 -16.39
C PRO A 93 -14.88 1.79 -17.77
N THR A 94 -14.58 1.02 -18.81
CA THR A 94 -14.31 1.49 -20.19
C THR A 94 -15.38 2.43 -20.75
N ARG A 95 -16.63 2.32 -20.29
CA ARG A 95 -17.74 3.18 -20.71
C ARG A 95 -17.55 4.63 -20.27
N ILE A 96 -17.01 4.89 -19.09
CA ILE A 96 -16.80 6.25 -18.57
C ILE A 96 -15.56 6.89 -19.21
N SER A 97 -14.48 6.11 -19.41
CA SER A 97 -13.25 6.60 -20.03
C SER A 97 -13.43 7.11 -21.47
N LYS A 98 -14.47 6.66 -22.18
CA LYS A 98 -14.74 7.11 -23.56
C LYS A 98 -15.48 8.45 -23.63
N GLU A 99 -16.03 8.90 -22.51
CA GLU A 99 -16.87 10.11 -22.40
C GLU A 99 -16.15 11.27 -21.67
N LEU A 100 -14.88 11.07 -21.29
CA LEU A 100 -13.97 12.08 -20.69
C LEU A 100 -12.93 12.54 -21.71
#